data_AF-A0AA92P927-F1
#
_entry.id   AF-A0AA92P927-F1
#
_cell.length_a   1.000
_cell.length_b   1.000
_cell.length_c   1.000
_cell.angle_alpha   90.00
_cell.angle_beta   90.00
_cell.angle_gamma   90.00
#
_symmetry.space_group_name_H-M   'P 1'
#
loop_
_entity.id
_entity.type
_entity.pdbx_description
1 polymer ?
#
loop_
_entity_poly.entity_id
_entity_poly.type
_entity_poly.pdbx_seq_one_letter_code
_entity_poly.pdbx_strand_id
1 'polypeptide(L)'
;MSRIKRWVNMNKREFNSDGSLKDEARQQMLATGMSNEAINDYALSLKEEYDEWKHLDETDPEPWPIYTAYDFFTEQEKKEFNRDGSLRPEYVEYARKIGISESTLEHQEWRKRNEVENYDAVSAEHAEQGINFGEERMKERIEDSRTYAQRRRQMEQDLRNFEPEDSLPFDKNTSY
;
A
#
# COMPACT_ATOMS: atom_id res chain seq x y z
N MET A 1 7.42 -12.78 -0.90
CA MET A 1 8.54 -11.82 -0.85
C MET A 1 8.07 -10.38 -0.68
N SER A 2 6.91 -10.15 -0.08
CA SER A 2 6.45 -8.79 0.21
C SER A 2 7.12 -8.26 1.48
N ARG A 3 7.29 -9.12 2.49
CA ARG A 3 7.79 -8.75 3.81
C ARG A 3 9.26 -8.36 3.77
N ILE A 4 10.11 -9.17 3.14
CA ILE A 4 11.53 -8.80 2.92
C ILE A 4 11.62 -7.49 2.13
N LYS A 5 10.78 -7.33 1.10
CA LYS A 5 10.83 -6.14 0.24
C LYS A 5 10.45 -4.87 1.01
N ARG A 6 9.46 -4.94 1.90
CA ARG A 6 9.13 -3.84 2.84
C ARG A 6 10.29 -3.56 3.80
N TRP A 7 10.83 -4.60 4.44
CA TRP A 7 11.95 -4.46 5.38
C TRP A 7 13.16 -3.81 4.71
N VAL A 8 13.53 -4.26 3.51
CA VAL A 8 14.66 -3.69 2.75
C VAL A 8 14.37 -2.24 2.42
N ASN A 9 13.16 -1.90 1.97
CA ASN A 9 12.83 -0.51 1.65
C ASN A 9 12.86 0.43 2.86
N MET A 10 12.42 -0.05 4.02
CA MET A 10 12.47 0.67 5.29
C MET A 10 13.92 0.89 5.76
N ASN A 11 14.76 -0.15 5.66
CA ASN A 11 16.11 -0.17 6.21
C ASN A 11 17.22 0.16 5.20
N LYS A 12 16.90 0.44 3.92
CA LYS A 12 17.86 0.61 2.82
C LYS A 12 18.94 1.66 3.04
N ARG A 13 18.74 2.61 3.96
CA ARG A 13 19.76 3.62 4.29
C ARG A 13 20.94 2.99 5.02
N GLU A 14 20.65 2.08 5.94
CA GLU A 14 21.63 1.51 6.86
C GLU A 14 22.03 0.08 6.48
N PHE A 15 21.14 -0.65 5.82
CA PHE A 15 21.31 -2.07 5.53
C PHE A 15 21.34 -2.36 4.02
N ASN A 16 22.07 -3.41 3.67
CA ASN A 16 22.09 -4.01 2.35
C ASN A 16 20.86 -4.91 2.12
N SER A 17 20.64 -5.30 0.88
CA SER A 17 19.50 -6.16 0.51
C SER A 17 19.56 -7.58 1.10
N ASP A 18 20.72 -8.00 1.61
CA ASP A 18 20.93 -9.27 2.32
C ASP A 18 20.75 -9.17 3.85
N GLY A 19 20.39 -7.98 4.34
CA GLY A 19 20.21 -7.70 5.77
C GLY A 19 21.51 -7.37 6.52
N SER A 20 22.65 -7.24 5.84
CA SER A 20 23.90 -6.81 6.48
C SER A 20 23.97 -5.29 6.67
N LEU A 21 24.53 -4.84 7.79
CA LEU A 21 24.77 -3.40 8.03
C LEU A 21 25.85 -2.88 7.06
N LYS A 22 25.60 -1.72 6.46
CA LYS A 22 26.55 -1.03 5.59
C LYS A 22 27.73 -0.46 6.37
N ASP A 23 28.90 -0.46 5.75
CA ASP A 23 30.10 0.11 6.34
C ASP A 23 29.96 1.62 6.59
N GLU A 24 29.31 2.36 5.68
CA GLU A 24 29.07 3.79 5.86
C GLU A 24 28.18 4.08 7.07
N ALA A 25 27.12 3.28 7.27
CA ALA A 25 26.22 3.41 8.40
C ALA A 25 26.94 3.11 9.73
N ARG A 26 27.79 2.08 9.74
CA ARG A 26 28.66 1.76 10.88
C ARG A 26 29.59 2.92 11.22
N GLN A 27 30.25 3.54 10.23
CA GLN A 27 31.13 4.69 10.45
C GLN A 27 30.37 5.90 11.01
N GLN A 28 29.14 6.15 10.53
CA GLN A 28 28.29 7.22 11.06
C GLN A 28 27.90 6.96 12.52
N MET A 29 27.50 5.74 12.86
CA MET A 29 27.14 5.36 14.24
C MET A 29 28.33 5.54 15.20
N LEU A 30 29.54 5.13 14.77
CA LEU A 30 30.77 5.37 15.53
C LEU A 30 31.02 6.88 15.73
N ALA A 31 30.85 7.69 14.68
CA ALA A 31 31.02 9.14 14.76
C ALA A 31 30.01 9.81 15.70
N THR A 32 28.80 9.25 15.83
CA THR A 32 27.79 9.70 16.81
C THR A 32 28.05 9.23 18.24
N GLY A 33 29.12 8.45 18.46
CA GLY A 33 29.54 8.01 19.79
C GLY A 33 29.03 6.63 20.22
N MET A 34 28.45 5.84 19.32
CA MET A 34 28.13 4.44 19.63
C MET A 34 29.40 3.59 19.75
N SER A 35 29.38 2.64 20.68
CA SER A 35 30.44 1.63 20.81
C SER A 35 30.34 0.57 19.71
N ASN A 36 31.45 -0.10 19.41
CA ASN A 36 31.44 -1.21 18.44
C ASN A 36 30.51 -2.35 18.89
N GLU A 37 30.46 -2.62 20.19
CA GLU A 37 29.58 -3.62 20.80
C GLU A 37 28.11 -3.28 20.54
N ALA A 38 27.70 -2.03 20.82
CA ALA A 38 26.33 -1.58 20.59
C ALA A 38 25.92 -1.65 19.09
N ILE A 39 26.84 -1.31 18.18
CA ILE A 39 26.56 -1.40 16.73
C ILE A 39 26.43 -2.86 16.29
N ASN A 40 27.24 -3.76 16.83
CA ASN A 40 27.15 -5.18 16.50
C ASN A 40 25.86 -5.80 17.03
N ASP A 41 25.47 -5.47 18.27
CA ASP A 41 24.20 -5.94 18.85
C ASP A 41 23.00 -5.43 18.03
N TYR A 42 23.02 -4.15 17.65
CA TYR A 42 22.00 -3.56 16.75
C TYR A 42 21.94 -4.30 15.41
N ALA A 43 23.08 -4.44 14.72
CA ALA A 43 23.14 -5.10 13.42
C ALA A 43 22.69 -6.57 13.50
N LEU A 44 23.03 -7.27 14.59
CA LEU A 44 22.61 -8.65 14.81
C LEU A 44 21.09 -8.74 14.97
N SER A 45 20.48 -7.90 15.81
CA SER A 45 19.03 -7.92 16.04
C SER A 45 18.22 -7.67 14.76
N LEU A 46 18.64 -6.70 13.94
CA LEU A 46 18.01 -6.39 12.66
C LEU A 46 18.24 -7.51 11.63
N LYS A 47 19.39 -8.18 11.68
CA LYS A 47 19.68 -9.34 10.82
C LYS A 47 18.81 -10.56 11.19
N GLU A 48 18.62 -10.82 12.47
CA GLU A 48 17.71 -11.86 12.95
C GLU A 48 16.27 -11.60 12.48
N GLU A 49 15.81 -10.35 12.58
CA GLU A 49 14.50 -9.94 12.07
C GLU A 49 14.39 -10.15 10.55
N TYR A 50 15.40 -9.75 9.77
CA TYR A 50 15.46 -10.00 8.34
C TYR A 50 15.35 -11.49 8.01
N ASP A 51 16.10 -12.34 8.72
CA ASP A 51 16.13 -13.78 8.47
C ASP A 51 14.80 -14.43 8.85
N GLU A 52 14.12 -13.97 9.91
CA GLU A 52 12.76 -14.39 10.25
C GLU A 52 11.76 -14.00 9.16
N TRP A 53 11.76 -12.73 8.71
CA TRP A 53 10.89 -12.29 7.63
C TRP A 53 11.13 -13.06 6.35
N LYS A 54 12.38 -13.38 6.05
CA LYS A 54 12.76 -14.21 4.92
C LYS A 54 12.21 -15.62 5.05
N HIS A 55 12.37 -16.23 6.20
CA HIS A 55 11.82 -17.55 6.48
C HIS A 55 10.29 -17.57 6.30
N LEU A 56 9.59 -16.55 6.80
CA LEU A 56 8.14 -16.43 6.63
C LEU A 56 7.77 -16.23 5.15
N ASP A 57 8.48 -15.42 4.39
CA ASP A 57 8.23 -15.24 2.96
C ASP A 57 8.43 -16.55 2.16
N GLU A 58 9.29 -17.46 2.62
CA GLU A 58 9.57 -18.76 2.01
C GLU A 58 8.60 -19.86 2.45
N THR A 59 8.16 -19.84 3.71
CA THR A 59 7.34 -20.91 4.32
C THR A 59 5.85 -20.59 4.41
N ASP A 60 5.50 -19.33 4.62
CA ASP A 60 4.13 -18.81 4.73
C ASP A 60 4.01 -17.47 3.98
N PRO A 61 4.07 -17.50 2.64
CA PRO A 61 4.09 -16.30 1.82
C PRO A 61 2.81 -15.48 2.06
N GLU A 62 2.98 -14.17 2.25
CA GLU A 62 1.85 -13.27 2.42
C GLU A 62 0.92 -13.32 1.18
N PRO A 63 -0.40 -13.45 1.37
CA PRO A 63 -1.36 -13.36 0.27
C PRO A 63 -1.20 -12.04 -0.49
N TRP A 64 -1.21 -12.11 -1.81
CA TRP A 64 -1.09 -10.94 -2.68
C TRP A 64 -2.29 -10.84 -3.64
N PRO A 65 -3.48 -10.46 -3.14
CA PRO A 65 -4.66 -10.28 -3.98
C PRO A 65 -4.43 -9.19 -5.03
N ILE A 66 -4.93 -9.42 -6.24
CA ILE A 66 -4.79 -8.48 -7.36
C ILE A 66 -6.05 -7.65 -7.47
N TYR A 67 -5.92 -6.34 -7.26
CA TYR A 67 -6.96 -5.35 -7.49
C TYR A 67 -6.60 -4.44 -8.65
N THR A 68 -7.62 -3.99 -9.35
CA THR A 68 -7.54 -2.99 -10.42
C THR A 68 -8.42 -1.79 -10.09
N ALA A 69 -8.19 -0.67 -10.78
CA ALA A 69 -9.00 0.53 -10.63
C ALA A 69 -10.52 0.23 -10.69
N TYR A 70 -10.92 -0.70 -11.56
CA TYR A 70 -12.32 -1.11 -11.75
C TYR A 70 -12.97 -1.76 -10.52
N ASP A 71 -12.19 -2.38 -9.62
CA ASP A 71 -12.71 -2.93 -8.36
C ASP A 71 -13.21 -1.82 -7.41
N PHE A 72 -12.71 -0.60 -7.61
CA PHE A 72 -13.08 0.59 -6.84
C PHE A 72 -14.17 1.43 -7.51
N PHE A 73 -14.55 1.11 -8.75
CA PHE A 73 -15.62 1.82 -9.44
C PHE A 73 -16.95 1.65 -8.70
N THR A 74 -17.74 2.71 -8.67
CA THR A 74 -19.13 2.66 -8.24
C THR A 74 -19.98 1.87 -9.23
N GLU A 75 -21.14 1.38 -8.79
CA GLU A 75 -22.08 0.68 -9.67
C GLU A 75 -22.60 1.56 -10.81
N GLN A 76 -22.59 2.89 -10.65
CA GLN A 76 -22.91 3.82 -11.72
C GLN A 76 -21.76 3.90 -12.73
N GLU A 77 -20.52 4.06 -12.28
CA GLU A 77 -19.35 4.10 -13.16
C GLU A 77 -19.20 2.80 -13.96
N LYS A 78 -19.52 1.64 -13.38
CA LYS A 78 -19.50 0.36 -14.12
C LYS A 78 -20.55 0.27 -15.23
N LYS A 79 -21.63 1.07 -15.17
CA LYS A 79 -22.61 1.18 -16.27
C LYS A 79 -22.13 2.12 -17.37
N GLU A 80 -21.32 3.11 -17.02
CA GLU A 80 -20.86 4.17 -17.90
C GLU A 80 -19.53 3.85 -18.59
N PHE A 81 -18.63 3.17 -17.89
CA PHE A 81 -17.24 2.94 -18.30
C PHE A 81 -16.86 1.46 -18.36
N ASN A 82 -15.94 1.15 -19.27
CA ASN A 82 -15.21 -0.12 -19.30
C ASN A 82 -14.08 -0.11 -18.26
N ARG A 83 -13.42 -1.26 -18.09
CA ARG A 83 -12.32 -1.44 -17.14
C ARG A 83 -11.12 -0.52 -17.40
N ASP A 84 -10.87 -0.18 -18.66
CA ASP A 84 -9.79 0.72 -19.10
C ASP A 84 -10.16 2.21 -19.00
N GLY A 85 -11.36 2.53 -18.51
CA GLY A 85 -11.86 3.90 -18.41
C GLY A 85 -12.47 4.46 -19.69
N SER A 86 -12.54 3.69 -20.78
CA SER A 86 -13.29 4.08 -21.99
C SER A 86 -14.80 4.09 -21.74
N LEU A 87 -15.55 4.95 -22.43
CA LEU A 87 -17.02 4.96 -22.30
C LEU A 87 -17.63 3.73 -22.97
N ARG A 88 -18.66 3.16 -22.32
CA ARG A 88 -19.43 2.06 -22.90
C ARG A 88 -20.32 2.58 -24.03
N PRO A 89 -20.38 1.89 -25.19
CA PRO A 89 -21.22 2.32 -26.31
C PRO A 89 -22.68 2.55 -25.92
N GLU A 90 -23.23 1.72 -25.03
CA GLU A 90 -24.61 1.83 -24.57
C GLU A 90 -24.86 3.13 -23.79
N TYR A 91 -23.87 3.58 -23.00
CA TYR A 91 -23.94 4.85 -22.30
C TYR A 91 -23.76 6.05 -23.25
N VAL A 92 -22.86 5.95 -24.24
CA VAL A 92 -22.70 6.99 -25.26
C VAL A 92 -24.00 7.23 -26.03
N GLU A 93 -24.70 6.17 -26.43
CA GLU A 93 -26.01 6.28 -27.09
C GLU A 93 -27.06 6.93 -26.18
N TYR A 94 -27.11 6.52 -24.91
CA TYR A 94 -28.01 7.11 -23.92
C TYR A 94 -27.72 8.60 -23.71
N ALA A 95 -26.46 8.96 -23.49
CA ALA A 95 -26.00 10.31 -23.24
C ALA A 95 -26.34 11.26 -24.40
N ARG A 96 -26.16 10.80 -25.64
CA ARG A 96 -26.57 11.54 -26.85
C ARG A 96 -28.08 11.78 -26.89
N LYS A 97 -28.90 10.80 -26.48
CA LYS A 97 -30.37 10.96 -26.44
C LYS A 97 -30.84 12.00 -25.42
N ILE A 98 -30.12 12.15 -24.31
CA ILE A 98 -30.44 13.14 -23.27
C ILE A 98 -29.72 14.49 -23.49
N GLY A 99 -29.04 14.67 -24.63
CA GLY A 99 -28.47 15.95 -25.04
C GLY A 99 -27.08 16.26 -24.46
N ILE A 100 -26.34 15.27 -23.96
CA ILE A 100 -24.95 15.46 -23.54
C ILE A 100 -24.08 15.66 -24.79
N SER A 101 -23.22 16.69 -24.78
CA SER A 101 -22.34 17.00 -25.91
C SER A 101 -21.22 15.97 -26.06
N GLU A 102 -20.76 15.78 -27.29
CA GLU A 102 -19.60 14.92 -27.60
C GLU A 102 -18.35 15.36 -26.84
N SER A 103 -18.07 16.67 -26.80
CA SER A 103 -16.96 17.22 -26.01
C SER A 103 -17.03 16.90 -24.51
N THR A 104 -18.25 16.80 -23.95
CA THR A 104 -18.45 16.43 -22.55
C THR A 104 -18.13 14.95 -22.34
N LEU A 105 -18.54 14.09 -23.29
CA LEU A 105 -18.23 12.66 -23.26
C LEU A 105 -16.73 12.41 -23.40
N GLU A 106 -16.07 13.08 -24.35
CA GLU A 106 -14.61 13.00 -24.51
C GLU A 106 -13.87 13.41 -23.24
N HIS A 107 -14.31 14.50 -22.59
CA HIS A 107 -13.70 14.94 -21.34
C HIS A 107 -13.94 13.94 -20.18
N GLN A 108 -15.13 13.35 -20.09
CA GLN A 108 -15.45 12.32 -19.10
C GLN A 108 -14.57 11.08 -19.29
N GLU A 109 -14.44 10.60 -20.52
CA GLU A 109 -13.59 9.48 -20.88
C GLU A 109 -12.13 9.76 -20.53
N TRP A 110 -11.60 10.91 -20.99
CA TRP A 110 -10.22 11.31 -20.71
C TRP A 110 -9.93 11.33 -19.20
N ARG A 111 -10.83 11.91 -18.40
CA ARG A 111 -10.67 11.96 -16.95
C ARG A 111 -10.65 10.56 -16.34
N LYS A 112 -11.56 9.68 -16.76
CA LYS A 112 -11.64 8.33 -16.20
C LYS A 112 -10.46 7.46 -16.62
N ARG A 113 -9.98 7.59 -17.86
CA ARG A 113 -8.75 6.93 -18.32
C ARG A 113 -7.54 7.35 -17.50
N ASN A 114 -7.37 8.65 -17.25
CA ASN A 114 -6.30 9.14 -16.38
C ASN A 114 -6.38 8.60 -14.96
N GLU A 115 -7.60 8.39 -14.43
CA GLU A 115 -7.79 7.80 -13.11
C GLU A 115 -7.32 6.34 -13.06
N VAL A 116 -7.64 5.55 -14.09
CA VAL A 116 -7.15 4.18 -14.24
C VAL A 116 -5.62 4.15 -14.37
N GLU A 117 -5.06 4.97 -15.25
CA GLU A 117 -3.61 5.06 -15.47
C GLU A 117 -2.88 5.50 -14.18
N ASN A 118 -3.44 6.46 -13.44
CA ASN A 118 -2.87 6.90 -12.18
C ASN A 118 -2.94 5.81 -11.10
N TYR A 119 -4.04 5.07 -11.00
CA TYR A 119 -4.14 3.93 -10.09
C TYR A 119 -3.05 2.89 -10.41
N ASP A 120 -2.89 2.53 -11.68
CA ASP A 120 -1.91 1.52 -12.10
C ASP A 120 -0.47 1.98 -11.79
N ALA A 121 -0.16 3.25 -12.02
CA ALA A 121 1.14 3.84 -11.70
C ALA A 121 1.44 3.80 -10.19
N VAL A 122 0.51 4.24 -9.36
CA VAL A 122 0.67 4.24 -7.89
C VAL A 122 0.75 2.80 -7.37
N SER A 123 -0.07 1.90 -7.88
CA SER A 123 -0.04 0.49 -7.50
C SER A 123 1.31 -0.17 -7.84
N ALA A 124 1.90 0.19 -8.99
CA ALA A 124 3.22 -0.31 -9.37
C ALA A 124 4.32 0.21 -8.43
N GLU A 125 4.29 1.50 -8.10
CA GLU A 125 5.24 2.10 -7.15
C GLU A 125 5.17 1.43 -5.76
N HIS A 126 3.97 1.17 -5.24
CA HIS A 126 3.80 0.48 -3.96
C HIS A 126 4.27 -0.98 -4.03
N ALA A 127 4.04 -1.67 -5.15
CA ALA A 127 4.50 -3.03 -5.35
C ALA A 127 6.04 -3.14 -5.38
N GLU A 128 6.76 -2.11 -5.84
CA GLU A 128 8.22 -2.02 -5.70
C GLU A 128 8.67 -1.92 -4.23
N GLN A 129 7.81 -1.35 -3.38
CA GLN A 129 8.04 -1.23 -1.95
C GLN A 129 7.64 -2.48 -1.15
N GLY A 130 6.99 -3.46 -1.79
CA GLY A 130 6.43 -4.62 -1.10
C GLY A 130 5.07 -4.34 -0.46
N ILE A 131 4.40 -3.28 -0.88
CA ILE A 131 3.09 -2.84 -0.41
C ILE A 131 2.01 -3.17 -1.46
N ASN A 132 0.88 -3.72 -1.02
CA ASN A 132 -0.26 -3.98 -1.89
C ASN A 132 -1.27 -2.84 -1.77
N PHE A 133 -1.09 -1.81 -2.60
CA PHE A 133 -1.93 -0.61 -2.60
C PHE A 133 -3.43 -0.90 -2.77
N GLY A 134 -3.77 -1.89 -3.61
CA GLY A 134 -5.16 -2.29 -3.81
C GLY A 134 -5.78 -2.90 -2.54
N GLU A 135 -5.02 -3.71 -1.82
CA GLU A 135 -5.45 -4.27 -0.54
C GLU A 135 -5.61 -3.17 0.52
N GLU A 136 -4.71 -2.19 0.58
CA GLU A 136 -4.83 -1.01 1.47
C GLU A 136 -6.12 -0.23 1.17
N ARG A 137 -6.34 0.14 -0.10
CA ARG A 137 -7.57 0.82 -0.55
C ARG A 137 -8.83 0.03 -0.24
N MET A 138 -8.80 -1.30 -0.39
CA MET A 138 -9.94 -2.16 -0.08
C MET A 138 -10.20 -2.21 1.42
N LYS A 139 -9.14 -2.27 2.24
CA LYS A 139 -9.26 -2.22 3.70
C LYS A 139 -9.83 -0.89 4.17
N GLU A 140 -9.35 0.25 3.66
CA GLU A 140 -9.90 1.59 3.93
C GLU A 140 -11.41 1.62 3.64
N ARG A 141 -11.83 1.14 2.47
CA ARG A 141 -13.24 1.08 2.07
C ARG A 141 -14.08 0.21 2.99
N ILE A 142 -13.54 -0.91 3.46
CA ILE A 142 -14.22 -1.76 4.45
C ILE A 142 -14.23 -1.05 5.81
N GLU A 143 -13.15 -0.40 6.23
CA GLU A 143 -13.01 0.30 7.50
C GLU A 143 -13.98 1.46 7.67
N ASP A 144 -14.24 2.21 6.60
CA ASP A 144 -15.32 3.21 6.55
C ASP A 144 -16.71 2.60 6.84
N SER A 145 -16.88 1.30 6.54
CA SER A 145 -18.10 0.55 6.82
C SER A 145 -18.09 -0.23 8.14
N ARG A 146 -16.96 -0.23 8.89
CA ARG A 146 -16.77 -1.07 10.09
C ARG A 146 -17.38 -0.48 11.36
N THR A 147 -17.97 -1.39 12.14
CA THR A 147 -18.35 -1.13 13.53
C THR A 147 -17.10 -0.95 14.41
N TYR A 148 -17.24 -0.27 15.56
CA TYR A 148 -16.12 0.03 16.47
C TYR A 148 -15.27 -1.20 16.86
N ALA A 149 -15.92 -2.34 17.13
CA ALA A 149 -15.24 -3.58 17.49
C ALA A 149 -14.35 -4.15 16.37
N GLN A 150 -14.73 -3.92 15.10
CA GLN A 150 -13.94 -4.34 13.95
C GLN A 150 -12.76 -3.40 13.70
N ARG A 151 -12.92 -2.09 13.96
CA ARG A 151 -11.83 -1.11 13.93
C ARG A 151 -10.76 -1.39 15.01
N ARG A 152 -11.16 -1.85 16.20
CA ARG A 152 -10.22 -2.28 17.25
C ARG A 152 -9.30 -3.44 16.83
N ARG A 153 -9.83 -4.46 16.13
CA ARG A 153 -9.03 -5.61 15.67
C ARG A 153 -8.05 -5.24 14.57
N GLN A 154 -8.43 -4.30 13.70
CA GLN A 154 -7.57 -3.81 12.65
C GLN A 154 -6.44 -2.94 13.20
N MET A 155 -6.73 -2.08 14.17
CA MET A 155 -5.71 -1.28 14.86
C MET A 155 -4.59 -2.15 15.44
N GLU A 156 -4.89 -3.35 15.93
CA GLU A 156 -3.86 -4.32 16.37
C GLU A 156 -2.97 -4.80 15.22
N GLN A 157 -3.51 -4.88 14.00
CA GLN A 157 -2.79 -5.27 12.79
C GLN A 157 -2.02 -4.10 12.17
N ASP A 158 -2.57 -2.88 12.20
CA ASP A 158 -1.90 -1.66 11.71
C ASP A 158 -0.73 -1.27 12.62
N LEU A 159 -0.89 -1.40 13.93
CA LEU A 159 0.21 -1.30 14.90
C LEU A 159 1.30 -2.33 14.63
N ARG A 160 0.93 -3.54 14.15
CA ARG A 160 1.88 -4.57 13.74
C ARG A 160 2.56 -4.25 12.41
N ASN A 161 1.94 -3.42 11.58
CA ASN A 161 2.49 -2.90 10.32
C ASN A 161 3.24 -1.58 10.49
N PHE A 162 3.40 -1.08 11.73
CA PHE A 162 4.07 0.20 12.05
C PHE A 162 3.47 1.42 11.36
N GLU A 163 2.16 1.41 11.17
CA GLU A 163 1.40 2.58 10.75
C GLU A 163 1.56 3.74 11.77
N PRO A 164 1.66 5.00 11.33
CA PRO A 164 1.74 6.16 12.23
C PRO A 164 0.58 6.19 13.23
N GLU A 165 0.81 6.63 14.48
CA GLU A 165 -0.29 6.73 15.46
C GLU A 165 -1.43 7.65 14.96
N ASP A 166 -1.09 8.64 14.14
CA ASP A 166 -2.01 9.58 13.50
C ASP A 166 -2.91 8.93 12.44
N SER A 167 -2.54 7.76 11.90
CA SER A 167 -3.35 6.99 10.95
C SER A 167 -4.28 5.98 11.63
N LEU A 168 -4.14 5.79 12.96
CA LEU A 168 -5.03 4.91 13.70
C LEU A 168 -6.46 5.48 13.75
N PRO A 169 -7.50 4.62 13.67
CA PRO A 169 -8.89 5.07 13.62
C PRO A 169 -9.38 5.74 14.92
N PHE A 170 -8.68 5.57 16.05
CA PHE A 170 -8.88 6.24 17.33
C PHE A 170 -7.73 5.92 18.30
N ASP A 171 -7.57 6.72 19.37
CA ASP A 171 -6.57 6.48 20.42
C ASP A 171 -6.81 5.11 21.10
N LYS A 172 -5.74 4.33 21.25
CA LYS A 172 -5.72 3.00 21.89
C LYS A 172 -6.32 3.02 23.30
N ASN A 173 -6.23 4.15 24.00
CA ASN A 173 -6.73 4.36 25.36
C ASN A 173 -8.15 4.94 25.42
N THR A 174 -8.84 5.09 24.29
CA THR A 174 -10.24 5.55 24.29
C THR A 174 -11.11 4.52 25.01
N SER A 175 -11.43 4.79 26.27
CA SER A 175 -12.24 3.91 27.12
C SER A 175 -13.73 4.04 26.78
N TYR A 176 -14.40 2.90 26.54
CA TYR A 176 -15.85 2.76 26.66
C TYR A 176 -16.18 1.40 27.29
#